data_AF-A0A962SNP2-F1
#
_entry.id   AF-A0A962SNP2-F1
#
_cell.length_a   1.000
_cell.length_b   1.000
_cell.length_c   1.000
_cell.angle_alpha   90.00
_cell.angle_beta   90.00
_cell.angle_gamma   90.00
#
_symmetry.space_group_name_H-M   'P 1'
#
loop_
_entity.id
_entity.type
_entity.pdbx_description
1 polymer ?
#
loop_
_entity_poly.entity_id
_entity_poly.type
_entity_poly.pdbx_seq_one_letter_code
_entity_poly.pdbx_strand_id
1 'polypeptide(L)'
;MFRPKQLVSIFVLSTALSCGVSAAEFDGKKVLYIDSYHAGYEWSDGITSGVEKRLQGTGVELKIVRMDTKRNKSDAFKEEAAQKAKAEIESFQPDVVIASDDNASKFLIQPFYKDADVPFVFCGVNWDAGVYGYPYKNVTGMVEVSGV
;
A
#
# COMPACT_ATOMS: atom_id res chain seq x y z
N MET A 1 -30.92 -63.03 -35.56
CA MET A 1 -31.17 -61.74 -34.88
C MET A 1 -30.10 -61.57 -33.80
N PHE A 2 -29.07 -60.78 -34.11
CA PHE A 2 -27.88 -60.56 -33.27
C PHE A 2 -28.18 -59.56 -32.15
N ARG A 3 -27.68 -59.80 -30.94
CA ARG A 3 -27.53 -58.77 -29.89
C ARG A 3 -26.07 -58.74 -29.41
N PRO A 4 -25.36 -57.61 -29.53
CA PRO A 4 -23.98 -57.51 -29.06
C PRO A 4 -23.90 -57.16 -27.57
N LYS A 5 -22.79 -57.61 -26.98
CA LYS A 5 -22.38 -57.48 -25.58
C LYS A 5 -22.07 -56.00 -25.24
N GLN A 6 -22.53 -55.51 -24.09
CA GLN A 6 -22.04 -54.24 -23.54
C GLN A 6 -20.91 -54.52 -22.55
N LEU A 7 -19.70 -54.08 -22.91
CA LEU A 7 -18.55 -53.96 -22.01
C LEU A 7 -18.77 -52.78 -21.08
N VAL A 8 -18.66 -53.00 -19.78
CA VAL A 8 -18.59 -51.93 -18.78
C VAL A 8 -17.14 -51.47 -18.68
N SER A 9 -16.82 -50.30 -19.23
CA SER A 9 -15.53 -49.64 -19.00
C SER A 9 -15.62 -48.80 -17.73
N ILE A 10 -14.95 -49.24 -16.67
CA ILE A 10 -14.72 -48.46 -15.46
C ILE A 10 -13.63 -47.42 -15.78
N PHE A 11 -13.99 -46.15 -15.79
CA PHE A 11 -13.05 -45.04 -15.87
C PHE A 11 -12.64 -44.67 -14.44
N VAL A 12 -11.44 -45.06 -14.02
CA VAL A 12 -10.86 -44.59 -12.75
C VAL A 12 -10.30 -43.18 -13.00
N LEU A 13 -11.00 -42.18 -12.49
CA LEU A 13 -10.59 -40.78 -12.56
C LEU A 13 -9.52 -40.53 -11.48
N SER A 14 -8.25 -40.60 -11.88
CA SER A 14 -7.13 -40.22 -11.01
C SER A 14 -7.14 -38.71 -10.79
N THR A 15 -7.62 -38.26 -9.64
CA THR A 15 -7.44 -36.88 -9.18
C THR A 15 -5.98 -36.66 -8.81
N ALA A 16 -5.21 -36.06 -9.72
CA ALA A 16 -3.90 -35.54 -9.40
C ALA A 16 -4.07 -34.40 -8.39
N LEU A 17 -3.58 -34.63 -7.17
CA LEU A 17 -3.50 -33.64 -6.12
C LEU A 17 -2.45 -32.59 -6.54
N SER A 18 -2.90 -31.53 -7.23
CA SER A 18 -2.05 -30.39 -7.54
C SER A 18 -1.68 -29.72 -6.22
N CYS A 19 -0.46 -29.97 -5.75
CA CYS A 19 0.16 -29.21 -4.68
C CYS A 19 0.27 -27.77 -5.17
N GLY A 20 -0.70 -26.94 -4.79
CA GLY A 20 -0.70 -25.52 -5.11
C GLY A 20 0.45 -24.85 -4.36
N VAL A 21 1.59 -24.69 -5.03
CA VAL A 21 2.57 -23.69 -4.63
C VAL A 21 1.85 -22.36 -4.84
N SER A 22 1.46 -21.71 -3.74
CA SER A 22 0.97 -20.33 -3.80
C SER A 22 2.13 -19.48 -4.31
N ALA A 23 2.12 -19.15 -5.59
CA ALA A 23 3.07 -18.20 -6.14
C ALA A 23 2.84 -16.85 -5.47
N ALA A 24 3.93 -16.15 -5.15
CA ALA A 24 3.89 -14.77 -4.69
C ALA A 24 3.28 -13.91 -5.81
N GLU A 25 2.00 -13.52 -5.63
CA GLU A 25 1.16 -12.89 -6.65
C GLU A 25 1.74 -11.57 -7.19
N PHE A 26 2.57 -10.90 -6.41
CA PHE A 26 3.11 -9.57 -6.69
C PHE A 26 4.65 -9.52 -6.57
N ASP A 27 5.33 -10.63 -6.87
CA ASP A 27 6.79 -10.70 -6.83
C ASP A 27 7.44 -9.61 -7.70
N GLY A 28 8.47 -8.96 -7.15
CA GLY A 28 9.18 -7.84 -7.80
C GLY A 28 8.44 -6.49 -7.77
N LYS A 29 7.23 -6.40 -7.20
CA LYS A 29 6.54 -5.13 -6.99
C LYS A 29 7.02 -4.43 -5.73
N LYS A 30 7.13 -3.11 -5.80
CA LYS A 30 7.65 -2.27 -4.72
C LYS A 30 6.58 -1.35 -4.16
N VAL A 31 6.39 -1.41 -2.84
CA VAL A 31 5.50 -0.50 -2.11
C VAL A 31 6.32 0.29 -1.11
N LEU A 32 6.24 1.62 -1.19
CA LEU A 32 6.78 2.50 -0.16
C LEU A 32 5.63 2.99 0.72
N TYR A 33 5.65 2.65 2.00
CA TYR A 33 4.75 3.21 2.99
C TYR A 33 5.42 4.37 3.73
N ILE A 34 4.79 5.54 3.68
CA ILE A 34 5.23 6.76 4.34
C ILE A 34 4.26 7.06 5.48
N ASP A 35 4.74 6.92 6.69
CA ASP A 35 4.03 7.28 7.91
C ASP A 35 4.43 8.70 8.32
N SER A 36 3.44 9.59 8.48
CA SER A 36 3.67 10.93 9.02
C SER A 36 4.35 10.91 10.40
N TYR A 37 4.19 9.81 11.16
CA TYR A 37 4.58 9.69 12.55
C TYR A 37 5.70 8.67 12.78
N HIS A 38 6.12 8.53 14.04
CA HIS A 38 7.17 7.60 14.46
C HIS A 38 6.61 6.22 14.78
N ALA A 39 7.48 5.21 14.80
CA ALA A 39 7.12 3.86 15.22
C ALA A 39 6.72 3.85 16.71
N GLY A 40 5.66 3.12 17.05
CA GLY A 40 5.14 3.06 18.42
C GLY A 40 4.13 4.17 18.72
N TYR A 41 3.69 4.94 17.72
CA TYR A 41 2.56 5.83 17.89
C TYR A 41 1.28 5.03 17.66
N GLU A 42 0.54 4.77 18.75
CA GLU A 42 -0.60 3.85 18.77
C GLU A 42 -1.59 4.06 17.62
N TRP A 43 -1.85 5.32 17.24
CA TRP A 43 -2.72 5.66 16.12
C TRP A 43 -2.24 5.10 14.77
N SER A 44 -0.96 5.27 14.43
CA SER A 44 -0.40 4.83 13.14
C SER A 44 0.14 3.40 13.17
N ASP A 45 0.31 2.80 14.35
CA ASP A 45 0.73 1.40 14.49
C ASP A 45 -0.32 0.43 13.91
N GLY A 46 -1.61 0.75 14.07
CA GLY A 46 -2.69 -0.02 13.46
C GLY A 46 -2.63 -0.04 11.93
N ILE A 47 -2.38 1.12 11.32
CA ILE A 47 -2.20 1.28 9.87
C ILE A 47 -0.96 0.51 9.41
N THR A 48 0.17 0.69 10.10
CA THR A 48 1.43 -0.02 9.83
C THR A 48 1.20 -1.53 9.83
N SER A 49 0.58 -2.07 10.89
CA SER A 49 0.31 -3.49 11.00
C SER A 49 -0.62 -4.00 9.90
N GLY A 50 -1.61 -3.20 9.51
CA GLY A 50 -2.51 -3.52 8.39
C GLY A 50 -1.76 -3.65 7.07
N VAL A 51 -0.88 -2.71 6.75
CA VAL A 51 -0.04 -2.73 5.55
C VAL A 51 0.88 -3.96 5.56
N GLU A 52 1.63 -4.17 6.64
CA GLU A 52 2.55 -5.31 6.76
C GLU A 52 1.81 -6.65 6.61
N LYS A 53 0.71 -6.85 7.34
CA LYS A 53 -0.07 -8.10 7.30
C LYS A 53 -0.68 -8.38 5.93
N ARG A 54 -1.12 -7.35 5.21
CA ARG A 54 -1.75 -7.53 3.88
C ARG A 54 -0.73 -7.80 2.79
N LEU A 55 0.47 -7.26 2.91
CA LEU A 55 1.53 -7.47 1.92
C LEU A 55 2.42 -8.68 2.26
N GLN A 56 2.36 -9.21 3.49
CA GLN A 56 3.11 -10.39 3.88
C GLN A 56 2.79 -11.60 2.98
N GLY A 57 3.83 -12.24 2.45
CA GLY A 57 3.71 -13.44 1.61
C GLY A 57 3.24 -13.17 0.18
N THR A 58 2.98 -11.91 -0.18
CA THR A 58 2.54 -11.53 -1.54
C THR A 58 3.69 -11.45 -2.54
N GLY A 59 4.93 -11.35 -2.08
CA GLY A 59 6.12 -11.06 -2.92
C GLY A 59 6.47 -9.59 -3.05
N VAL A 60 5.63 -8.69 -2.54
CA VAL A 60 5.92 -7.25 -2.53
C VAL A 60 7.16 -6.94 -1.69
N GLU A 61 8.07 -6.15 -2.25
CA GLU A 61 9.12 -5.47 -1.51
C GLU A 61 8.52 -4.23 -0.82
N LEU A 62 8.23 -4.36 0.48
CA LEU A 62 7.72 -3.28 1.31
C LEU A 62 8.86 -2.52 1.97
N LYS A 63 8.90 -1.20 1.81
CA LYS A 63 9.75 -0.29 2.57
C LYS A 63 8.89 0.68 3.38
N ILE A 64 9.28 0.96 4.62
CA ILE A 64 8.57 1.89 5.51
C ILE A 64 9.48 3.07 5.85
N VAL A 65 8.99 4.28 5.62
CA VAL A 65 9.64 5.55 5.97
C VAL A 65 8.76 6.29 6.96
N ARG A 66 9.39 6.88 7.98
CA ARG A 66 8.70 7.60 9.05
C ARG A 66 9.17 9.03 9.10
N MET A 67 8.24 9.98 9.04
CA MET A 67 8.57 11.41 9.03
C MET A 67 8.77 11.99 10.45
N ASP A 68 8.26 11.32 11.49
CA ASP A 68 8.31 11.76 12.91
C ASP A 68 7.85 13.22 13.16
N THR A 69 6.81 13.63 12.43
CA THR A 69 6.32 15.02 12.47
C THR A 69 5.40 15.33 13.66
N LYS A 70 4.93 14.29 14.39
CA LYS A 70 4.11 14.50 15.60
C LYS A 70 4.92 15.04 16.76
N ARG A 71 6.13 14.50 16.96
CA ARG A 71 7.06 14.90 18.02
C ARG A 71 7.77 16.20 17.66
N ASN A 72 7.98 16.45 16.37
CA ASN A 72 8.72 17.59 15.85
C ASN A 72 7.80 18.56 15.09
N LYS A 73 7.32 19.60 15.78
CA LYS A 73 6.24 20.46 15.29
C LYS A 73 6.66 21.61 14.38
N SER A 74 7.96 21.92 14.26
CA SER A 74 8.42 23.02 13.42
C SER A 74 8.23 22.69 11.94
N ASP A 75 7.82 23.68 11.15
CA ASP A 75 7.60 23.46 9.72
C ASP A 75 8.92 23.16 9.00
N ALA A 76 10.04 23.78 9.42
CA ALA A 76 11.37 23.44 8.91
C ALA A 76 11.72 21.95 9.07
N PHE A 77 11.36 21.33 10.21
CA PHE A 77 11.60 19.90 10.40
C PHE A 77 10.71 19.06 9.47
N LYS A 78 9.43 19.44 9.34
CA LYS A 78 8.49 18.70 8.47
C LYS A 78 8.88 18.77 7.00
N GLU A 79 9.36 19.93 6.55
CA GLU A 79 9.94 20.14 5.23
C GLU A 79 11.18 19.27 5.03
N GLU A 80 12.10 19.24 5.99
CA GLU A 80 13.29 18.38 5.93
C GLU A 80 12.91 16.88 5.90
N ALA A 81 11.95 16.47 6.72
CA ALA A 81 11.44 15.10 6.73
C ALA A 81 10.79 14.73 5.40
N ALA A 82 10.05 15.66 4.78
CA ALA A 82 9.48 15.46 3.45
C ALA A 82 10.56 15.36 2.37
N GLN A 83 11.62 16.16 2.43
CA GLN A 83 12.75 16.03 1.49
C GLN A 83 13.44 14.67 1.62
N LYS A 84 13.60 14.16 2.85
CA LYS A 84 14.12 12.80 3.08
C LYS A 84 13.18 11.74 2.49
N ALA A 85 11.88 11.84 2.73
CA ALA A 85 10.90 10.92 2.16
C ALA A 85 10.85 10.99 0.62
N LYS A 86 10.99 12.18 0.03
CA LYS A 86 11.12 12.38 -1.42
C LYS A 86 12.36 11.65 -1.98
N ALA A 87 13.51 11.80 -1.33
CA ALA A 87 14.74 11.11 -1.73
C ALA A 87 14.58 9.58 -1.67
N GLU A 88 13.83 9.07 -0.69
CA GLU A 88 13.50 7.64 -0.60
C GLU A 88 12.61 7.17 -1.74
N ILE A 89 11.59 7.94 -2.16
CA ILE A 89 10.78 7.63 -3.35
C ILE A 89 11.66 7.58 -4.60
N GLU A 90 12.53 8.58 -4.79
CA GLU A 90 13.37 8.70 -5.99
C GLU A 90 14.42 7.59 -6.09
N SER A 91 14.96 7.16 -4.94
CA SER A 91 15.94 6.06 -4.86
C SER A 91 15.29 4.69 -4.98
N PHE A 92 14.18 4.47 -4.27
CA PHE A 92 13.53 3.17 -4.21
C PHE A 92 12.73 2.84 -5.48
N GLN A 93 12.22 3.89 -6.16
CA GLN A 93 11.36 3.80 -7.34
C GLN A 93 10.18 2.84 -7.13
N PRO A 94 9.28 3.12 -6.16
CA PRO A 94 8.15 2.25 -5.87
C PRO A 94 7.13 2.25 -7.02
N ASP A 95 6.45 1.11 -7.21
CA ASP A 95 5.29 1.02 -8.10
C ASP A 95 4.09 1.79 -7.53
N VAL A 96 3.99 1.92 -6.20
CA VAL A 96 2.97 2.72 -5.50
C VAL A 96 3.48 3.20 -4.15
N VAL A 97 3.06 4.40 -3.75
CA VAL A 97 3.33 4.97 -2.43
C VAL A 97 2.05 4.98 -1.60
N ILE A 98 2.09 4.43 -0.39
CA ILE A 98 1.04 4.60 0.60
C ILE A 98 1.47 5.74 1.52
N ALA A 99 0.64 6.75 1.73
CA ALA A 99 0.93 7.88 2.61
C ALA A 99 -0.13 8.02 3.69
N SER A 100 0.25 7.94 4.96
CA SER A 100 -0.69 8.11 6.06
C SER A 100 -0.59 9.48 6.71
N ASP A 101 -1.77 10.04 6.98
CA ASP A 101 -2.03 11.29 7.70
C ASP A 101 -1.69 12.58 6.92
N ASP A 102 -2.12 13.70 7.50
CA ASP A 102 -2.14 15.05 6.93
C ASP A 102 -0.73 15.56 6.62
N ASN A 103 0.28 15.24 7.43
CA ASN A 103 1.63 15.79 7.23
C ASN A 103 2.31 15.19 5.99
N ALA A 104 2.09 13.91 5.68
CA ALA A 104 2.55 13.33 4.43
C ALA A 104 1.83 13.98 3.22
N SER A 105 0.53 14.21 3.33
CA SER A 105 -0.24 14.88 2.27
C SER A 105 0.23 16.33 2.04
N LYS A 106 0.39 17.09 3.12
CA LYS A 106 0.75 18.51 3.13
C LYS A 106 2.19 18.79 2.73
N PHE A 107 3.15 18.10 3.34
CA PHE A 107 4.57 18.45 3.21
C PHE A 107 5.27 17.66 2.10
N LEU A 108 4.74 16.49 1.72
CA LEU A 108 5.36 15.64 0.69
C LEU A 108 4.56 15.62 -0.61
N ILE A 109 3.29 15.21 -0.57
CA ILE A 109 2.55 14.96 -1.82
C ILE A 109 2.20 16.27 -2.52
N GLN A 110 1.59 17.21 -1.80
CA GLN A 110 1.16 18.49 -2.35
C GLN A 110 2.31 19.29 -3.01
N PRO A 111 3.52 19.40 -2.43
CA PRO A 111 4.58 20.21 -3.02
C PRO A 111 5.36 19.51 -4.15
N PHE A 112 5.43 18.17 -4.16
CA PHE A 112 6.36 17.45 -5.04
C PHE A 112 5.72 16.46 -6.02
N TYR A 113 4.52 15.97 -5.74
CA TYR A 113 3.95 14.82 -6.46
C TYR A 113 2.54 15.07 -7.01
N LYS A 114 2.12 16.33 -7.08
CA LYS A 114 0.90 16.71 -7.79
C LYS A 114 1.00 16.30 -9.25
N ASP A 115 0.08 15.43 -9.67
CA ASP A 115 -0.01 14.94 -11.04
C ASP A 115 1.29 14.29 -11.55
N ALA A 116 2.07 13.67 -10.66
CA ALA A 116 3.25 12.89 -11.01
C ALA A 116 2.88 11.53 -11.61
N ASP A 117 3.87 10.78 -12.10
CA ASP A 117 3.64 9.46 -12.72
C ASP A 117 3.50 8.34 -11.67
N VAL A 118 4.20 8.46 -10.53
CA VAL A 118 4.08 7.48 -9.44
C VAL A 118 2.71 7.63 -8.75
N PRO A 119 1.94 6.55 -8.59
CA PRO A 119 0.65 6.59 -7.92
C PRO A 119 0.79 6.64 -6.40
N PHE A 120 -0.13 7.37 -5.76
CA PHE A 120 -0.25 7.47 -4.31
C PHE A 120 -1.61 6.99 -3.83
N VAL A 121 -1.61 6.26 -2.72
CA VAL A 121 -2.81 5.91 -1.95
C VAL A 121 -2.69 6.57 -0.58
N PHE A 122 -3.54 7.57 -0.30
CA PHE A 122 -3.58 8.21 1.02
C PHE A 122 -4.57 7.53 1.97
N CYS A 123 -4.24 7.55 3.26
CA CYS A 123 -5.15 7.21 4.35
C CYS A 123 -4.85 8.15 5.53
N GLY A 124 -5.69 8.18 6.56
CA GLY A 124 -5.39 9.02 7.73
C GLY A 124 -5.64 10.52 7.57
N VAL A 125 -6.12 10.97 6.40
CA VAL A 125 -6.33 12.41 6.11
C VAL A 125 -7.61 12.88 6.78
N ASN A 126 -7.52 13.90 7.63
CA ASN A 126 -8.64 14.30 8.47
C ASN A 126 -9.66 15.14 7.69
N TRP A 127 -10.91 14.71 7.71
CA TRP A 127 -12.11 15.41 7.23
C TRP A 127 -12.19 15.69 5.72
N ASP A 128 -11.28 16.50 5.21
CA ASP A 128 -11.34 17.04 3.85
C ASP A 128 -9.97 16.97 3.19
N ALA A 129 -9.81 16.03 2.27
CA ALA A 129 -8.60 15.91 1.46
C ALA A 129 -8.42 17.07 0.47
N GLY A 130 -9.49 17.84 0.19
CA GLY A 130 -9.48 19.03 -0.65
C GLY A 130 -8.58 20.14 -0.11
N VAL A 131 -8.29 20.17 1.20
CA VAL A 131 -7.34 21.13 1.78
C VAL A 131 -5.91 20.95 1.26
N TYR A 132 -5.57 19.77 0.74
CA TYR A 132 -4.31 19.48 0.05
C TYR A 132 -4.45 19.56 -1.47
N GLY A 133 -5.65 19.84 -2.00
CA GLY A 133 -5.93 19.96 -3.43
C GLY A 133 -6.29 18.65 -4.12
N TYR A 134 -6.55 17.57 -3.38
CA TYR A 134 -7.01 16.30 -3.95
C TYR A 134 -8.42 16.42 -4.57
N PRO A 135 -8.77 15.56 -5.55
CA PRO A 135 -7.93 14.51 -6.14
C PRO A 135 -6.94 15.07 -7.18
N TYR A 136 -5.74 14.49 -7.21
CA TYR A 136 -4.81 14.61 -8.34
C TYR A 136 -4.99 13.40 -9.28
N LYS A 137 -4.46 13.45 -10.51
CA LYS A 137 -4.56 12.34 -11.47
C LYS A 137 -3.97 11.02 -10.93
N ASN A 138 -2.97 11.12 -10.05
CA ASN A 138 -2.18 10.01 -9.51
C ASN A 138 -2.46 9.74 -8.02
N VAL A 139 -3.45 10.38 -7.41
CA VAL A 139 -3.72 10.25 -5.97
C VAL A 139 -5.15 9.75 -5.75
N THR A 140 -5.28 8.67 -4.99
CA THR A 140 -6.55 8.14 -4.48
C THR A 140 -6.43 7.84 -2.99
N GLY A 141 -7.52 7.61 -2.26
CA GLY A 141 -7.43 7.30 -0.84
C GLY A 141 -8.73 7.42 -0.06
N MET A 142 -8.56 7.45 1.26
CA MET A 142 -9.62 7.45 2.26
C MET A 142 -9.39 8.59 3.26
N VAL A 143 -10.40 9.44 3.44
CA VAL A 143 -10.44 10.42 4.53
C VAL A 143 -10.91 9.74 5.83
N GLU A 144 -10.37 10.19 6.94
CA GLU A 144 -10.85 9.85 8.27
C GLU A 144 -11.90 10.86 8.72
N VAL A 145 -13.02 10.32 9.20
CA VAL A 145 -14.12 11.09 9.77
C VAL A 145 -14.35 10.57 11.20
N SER A 146 -14.36 11.47 12.19
CA SER A 146 -14.85 11.07 13.50
C SER A 146 -16.38 11.03 13.46
N GLY A 147 -16.94 9.88 13.87
CA GLY A 147 -18.37 9.76 14.11
C GLY A 147 -18.78 10.78 15.17
N VAL A 148 -19.78 11.59 14.83
CA VAL A 148 -20.47 12.52 15.75
C VAL A 148 -20.94 11.82 17.02
#